data_AF-A0A2R6F5E6-F1
#
_entry.id   AF-A0A2R6F5E6-F1
#
_cell.length_a   1.000
_cell.length_b   1.000
_cell.length_c   1.000
_cell.angle_alpha   90.00
_cell.angle_beta   90.00
_cell.angle_gamma   90.00
#
_symmetry.space_group_name_H-M   'P 1'
#
loop_
_entity.id
_entity.type
_entity.pdbx_description
1 polymer ?
#
loop_
_entity_poly.entity_id
_entity_poly.type
_entity_poly.pdbx_seq_one_letter_code
_entity_poly.pdbx_strand_id
1 'polypeptide(L)'
;MSPPAPPLPSDGSGGNGESDDAGSVEVVLTLPGDLRGAFKDPFGPVFTDAGALLDALEEPGPLVAVGDVVTYHLVEAGRRPDVAVLDGYTERTPVAEEIEAGTNTDAYDRHLGIENPAATLTTGILDALADALAGTGAGGSNGADEGIGSGDDAQRAETTVIDVDGEEDLVTVPAIAAAPEGASVVYGQPGEGMVRVPVEKETRKRARELLERMGGDHERAYELLGIEADREGPGP
;
A
#
# COMPACT_ATOMS: atom_id res chain seq x y z
N MET A 1 -42.95 63.88 -14.50
CA MET A 1 -43.31 62.73 -13.63
C MET A 1 -42.41 61.60 -14.03
N SER A 2 -41.31 61.39 -13.28
CA SER A 2 -40.35 60.30 -13.50
C SER A 2 -40.78 59.09 -12.67
N PRO A 3 -40.59 57.85 -13.15
CA PRO A 3 -40.88 56.66 -12.36
C PRO A 3 -39.88 56.51 -11.20
N PRO A 4 -40.29 55.90 -10.07
CA PRO A 4 -39.42 55.70 -8.92
C PRO A 4 -38.32 54.67 -9.18
N ALA A 5 -37.16 54.87 -8.55
CA ALA A 5 -36.00 53.99 -8.62
C ALA A 5 -36.29 52.60 -8.02
N PRO A 6 -35.65 51.52 -8.53
CA PRO A 6 -35.77 50.19 -7.95
C PRO A 6 -35.04 50.10 -6.59
N PRO A 7 -35.50 49.23 -5.66
CA PRO A 7 -34.88 49.05 -4.36
C PRO A 7 -33.53 48.33 -4.46
N LEU A 8 -32.62 48.66 -3.55
CA LEU A 8 -31.35 47.96 -3.33
C LEU A 8 -31.61 46.52 -2.84
N PRO A 9 -30.76 45.53 -3.18
CA PRO A 9 -30.86 44.21 -2.57
C PRO A 9 -30.42 44.27 -1.10
N SER A 10 -31.30 43.75 -0.25
CA SER A 10 -31.08 43.55 1.19
C SER A 10 -30.07 42.42 1.42
N ASP A 11 -29.20 42.64 2.39
CA ASP A 11 -28.32 41.67 3.02
C ASP A 11 -29.13 40.43 3.44
N GLY A 12 -28.87 39.30 2.78
CA GLY A 12 -29.51 38.01 3.03
C GLY A 12 -28.50 37.05 3.65
N SER A 13 -28.26 37.19 4.95
CA SER A 13 -27.70 36.11 5.76
C SER A 13 -28.76 35.02 5.90
N GLY A 14 -28.50 33.82 5.37
CA GLY A 14 -29.32 32.64 5.62
C GLY A 14 -29.28 31.62 4.49
N GLY A 15 -28.65 30.48 4.74
CA GLY A 15 -28.63 29.34 3.83
C GLY A 15 -27.59 28.30 4.23
N ASN A 16 -27.87 27.57 5.31
CA ASN A 16 -27.25 26.27 5.52
C ASN A 16 -27.63 25.33 4.37
N GLY A 17 -26.65 24.54 3.93
CA GLY A 17 -26.88 23.24 3.32
C GLY A 17 -27.09 23.25 1.81
N GLU A 18 -26.00 23.00 1.09
CA GLU A 18 -25.96 22.36 -0.24
C GLU A 18 -24.50 21.94 -0.43
N SER A 19 -24.12 20.71 -0.73
CA SER A 19 -24.85 19.45 -0.83
C SER A 19 -23.79 18.36 -1.06
N ASP A 20 -23.97 17.20 -0.43
CA ASP A 20 -23.53 15.88 -0.89
C ASP A 20 -22.06 15.69 -1.32
N ASP A 21 -21.29 14.96 -0.51
CA ASP A 21 -20.35 13.99 -1.08
C ASP A 21 -20.53 12.64 -0.37
N ALA A 22 -21.22 11.73 -1.08
CA ALA A 22 -21.36 10.35 -0.68
C ALA A 22 -20.01 9.66 -0.87
N GLY A 23 -19.34 9.25 0.21
CA GLY A 23 -18.19 8.35 0.13
C GLY A 23 -16.80 8.99 0.26
N SER A 24 -16.63 10.07 1.03
CA SER A 24 -15.30 10.66 1.25
C SER A 24 -14.31 9.65 1.84
N VAL A 25 -13.32 9.26 1.06
CA VAL A 25 -12.25 8.38 1.53
C VAL A 25 -11.44 9.09 2.62
N GLU A 26 -11.27 8.43 3.75
CA GLU A 26 -10.51 8.98 4.89
C GLU A 26 -9.01 8.91 4.60
N VAL A 27 -8.40 10.07 4.37
CA VAL A 27 -6.95 10.21 4.20
C VAL A 27 -6.26 10.28 5.56
N VAL A 28 -5.32 9.36 5.81
CA VAL A 28 -4.57 9.27 7.07
C VAL A 28 -3.22 9.99 6.95
N LEU A 29 -2.49 9.73 5.87
CA LEU A 29 -1.21 10.41 5.59
C LEU A 29 -1.22 11.01 4.19
N THR A 30 -0.43 12.06 4.00
CA THR A 30 -0.23 12.74 2.73
C THR A 30 1.27 13.00 2.54
N LEU A 31 1.78 12.73 1.34
CA LEU A 31 3.16 12.99 0.98
C LEU A 31 3.36 14.51 0.74
N PRO A 32 4.11 15.23 1.60
CA PRO A 32 4.43 16.62 1.36
C PRO A 32 5.30 16.78 0.10
N GLY A 33 5.16 17.92 -0.58
CA GLY A 33 5.85 18.20 -1.85
C GLY A 33 7.37 18.01 -1.80
N ASP A 34 8.00 18.35 -0.67
CA ASP A 34 9.44 18.23 -0.46
C ASP A 34 9.93 16.77 -0.36
N LEU A 35 9.02 15.82 -0.12
CA LEU A 35 9.32 14.38 -0.08
C LEU A 35 8.99 13.65 -1.38
N ARG A 36 8.45 14.33 -2.40
CA ARG A 36 8.24 13.74 -3.74
C ARG A 36 9.53 13.24 -4.39
N GLY A 37 10.68 13.76 -3.96
CA GLY A 37 12.00 13.26 -4.38
C GLY A 37 12.47 12.00 -3.65
N ALA A 38 11.84 11.59 -2.55
CA ALA A 38 12.31 10.50 -1.70
C ALA A 38 12.28 9.13 -2.40
N PHE A 39 11.45 8.98 -3.43
CA PHE A 39 11.33 7.78 -4.26
C PHE A 39 12.22 7.81 -5.52
N LYS A 40 13.00 8.88 -5.73
CA LYS A 40 13.99 8.91 -6.83
C LYS A 40 15.19 8.03 -6.52
N ASP A 41 15.57 7.93 -5.25
CA ASP A 41 16.66 7.08 -4.81
C ASP A 41 16.06 5.73 -4.38
N PRO A 42 16.42 4.63 -5.06
CA PRO A 42 15.83 3.34 -4.75
C PRO A 42 16.16 2.92 -3.31
N PHE A 43 15.18 2.33 -2.63
CA PHE A 43 15.32 1.82 -1.26
C PHE A 43 16.22 0.59 -1.17
N GLY A 44 16.57 -0.01 -2.30
CA GLY A 44 17.40 -1.19 -2.38
C GLY A 44 18.02 -1.36 -3.77
N PRO A 45 18.67 -2.51 -4.02
CA PRO A 45 19.22 -2.83 -5.32
C PRO A 45 18.14 -2.88 -6.42
N VAL A 46 18.47 -2.34 -7.59
CA VAL A 46 17.65 -2.38 -8.81
C VAL A 46 18.00 -3.63 -9.62
N PHE A 47 16.98 -4.31 -10.12
CA PHE A 47 17.05 -5.50 -10.95
C PHE A 47 16.30 -5.24 -12.25
N THR A 48 16.92 -5.56 -13.38
CA THR A 48 16.27 -5.49 -14.70
C THR A 48 15.72 -6.85 -15.15
N ASP A 49 15.92 -7.90 -14.34
CA ASP A 49 15.54 -9.28 -14.63
C ASP A 49 14.91 -9.91 -13.38
N ALA A 50 13.72 -10.51 -13.54
CA ALA A 50 12.98 -11.08 -12.43
C ALA A 50 13.62 -12.37 -11.91
N GLY A 51 14.23 -13.18 -12.78
CA GLY A 51 14.95 -14.38 -12.36
C GLY A 51 16.11 -14.03 -11.43
N ALA A 52 16.92 -13.03 -11.81
CA ALA A 52 18.02 -12.53 -10.97
C ALA A 52 17.53 -11.93 -9.64
N LEU A 53 16.37 -11.27 -9.64
CA LEU A 53 15.74 -10.80 -8.41
C LEU A 53 15.32 -11.96 -7.51
N LEU A 54 14.67 -12.98 -8.08
CA LEU A 54 14.23 -14.17 -7.35
C LEU A 54 15.40 -14.98 -6.81
N ASP A 55 16.50 -15.10 -7.57
CA ASP A 55 17.74 -15.73 -7.11
C ASP A 55 18.39 -14.95 -5.95
N ALA A 56 18.12 -13.65 -5.84
CA ALA A 56 18.58 -12.79 -4.75
C ALA A 56 17.64 -12.81 -3.53
N LEU A 57 16.49 -13.50 -3.59
CA LEU A 57 15.67 -13.77 -2.41
C LEU A 57 16.37 -14.86 -1.58
N GLU A 58 17.21 -14.42 -0.64
CA GLU A 58 18.06 -15.29 0.17
C GLU A 58 17.29 -16.34 0.99
N GLU A 59 16.03 -16.04 1.36
CA GLU A 59 15.18 -16.91 2.18
C GLU A 59 13.73 -16.97 1.64
N PRO A 60 13.03 -18.11 1.81
CA PRO A 60 11.62 -18.25 1.45
C PRO A 60 10.73 -17.50 2.45
N GLY A 61 10.63 -16.18 2.30
CA GLY A 61 9.71 -15.33 3.04
C GLY A 61 8.54 -14.82 2.17
N PRO A 62 7.58 -14.10 2.79
CA PRO A 62 6.51 -13.43 2.07
C PRO A 62 7.05 -12.43 1.05
N LEU A 63 6.47 -12.44 -0.15
CA LEU A 63 6.81 -11.54 -1.25
C LEU A 63 5.66 -10.57 -1.48
N VAL A 64 5.93 -9.28 -1.35
CA VAL A 64 4.98 -8.20 -1.60
C VAL A 64 5.40 -7.49 -2.89
N ALA A 65 4.49 -7.37 -3.86
CA ALA A 65 4.72 -6.62 -5.09
C ALA A 65 3.85 -5.36 -5.11
N VAL A 66 4.43 -4.23 -5.51
CA VAL A 66 3.74 -2.96 -5.71
C VAL A 66 3.96 -2.52 -7.15
N GLY A 67 2.87 -2.45 -7.91
CA GLY A 67 2.82 -2.11 -9.32
C GLY A 67 2.62 -3.33 -10.24
N ASP A 68 1.89 -3.08 -11.33
CA ASP A 68 1.46 -4.08 -12.32
C ASP A 68 2.63 -4.74 -13.07
N VAL A 69 3.58 -3.95 -13.56
CA VAL A 69 4.72 -4.46 -14.34
C VAL A 69 5.59 -5.40 -13.50
N VAL A 70 5.82 -5.05 -12.24
CA VAL A 70 6.60 -5.87 -11.31
C VAL A 70 5.87 -7.17 -11.02
N THR A 71 4.57 -7.08 -10.71
CA THR A 71 3.74 -8.24 -10.42
C THR A 71 3.72 -9.21 -11.61
N TYR A 72 3.51 -8.70 -12.83
CA TYR A 72 3.57 -9.47 -14.06
C TYR A 72 4.90 -10.22 -14.22
N HIS A 73 6.04 -9.54 -14.09
CA HIS A 73 7.34 -10.19 -14.27
C HIS A 73 7.65 -11.25 -13.21
N LEU A 74 7.18 -11.06 -11.97
CA LEU A 74 7.31 -12.06 -10.91
C LEU A 74 6.46 -13.31 -11.21
N VAL A 75 5.22 -13.12 -11.65
CA VAL A 75 4.30 -14.21 -12.03
C VAL A 75 4.84 -14.97 -13.25
N GLU A 76 5.31 -14.27 -14.28
CA GLU A 76 5.96 -14.85 -15.46
C GLU A 76 7.21 -15.66 -15.11
N ALA A 77 7.99 -15.18 -14.13
CA ALA A 77 9.16 -15.89 -13.61
C ALA A 77 8.80 -17.08 -12.69
N GLY A 78 7.49 -17.35 -12.47
CA GLY A 78 7.00 -18.49 -11.72
C GLY A 78 6.88 -18.28 -10.21
N ARG A 79 7.02 -17.04 -9.72
CA ARG A 79 6.82 -16.70 -8.31
C ARG A 79 5.70 -15.66 -8.18
N ARG A 80 4.51 -16.14 -7.80
CA ARG A 80 3.41 -15.25 -7.43
C ARG A 80 3.73 -14.51 -6.11
N PRO A 81 3.56 -13.19 -6.06
CA PRO A 81 3.57 -12.44 -4.81
C PRO A 81 2.48 -12.93 -3.85
N ASP A 82 2.79 -12.96 -2.56
CA ASP A 82 1.81 -13.26 -1.50
C ASP A 82 0.85 -12.08 -1.30
N VAL A 83 1.34 -10.85 -1.52
CA VAL A 83 0.51 -9.64 -1.62
C VAL A 83 0.90 -8.88 -2.89
N ALA A 84 -0.08 -8.51 -3.72
CA ALA A 84 0.13 -7.63 -4.86
C ALA A 84 -0.72 -6.37 -4.71
N VAL A 85 -0.14 -5.21 -4.95
CA VAL A 85 -0.84 -3.91 -4.97
C VAL A 85 -0.72 -3.35 -6.37
N LEU A 86 -1.85 -3.13 -7.03
CA LEU A 86 -1.96 -2.74 -8.44
C LEU A 86 -2.80 -1.48 -8.54
N ASP A 87 -2.50 -0.57 -9.47
CA ASP A 87 -3.33 0.62 -9.70
C ASP A 87 -4.22 0.51 -10.96
N GLY A 88 -4.08 -0.59 -11.72
CA GLY A 88 -4.79 -0.80 -12.97
C GLY A 88 -4.39 0.19 -14.09
N TYR A 89 -3.47 1.11 -13.82
CA TYR A 89 -2.98 2.13 -14.74
C TYR A 89 -1.54 1.84 -15.15
N THR A 90 -1.33 0.79 -15.94
CA THR A 90 -0.04 0.66 -16.63
C THR A 90 0.12 1.79 -17.64
N GLU A 91 1.09 2.67 -17.43
CA GLU A 91 1.37 3.80 -18.34
C GLU A 91 1.50 3.34 -19.81
N ARG A 92 0.50 3.72 -20.62
CA ARG A 92 0.55 4.00 -22.08
C ARG A 92 1.58 3.20 -22.91
N THR A 93 1.53 1.88 -22.86
CA THR A 93 2.21 1.00 -23.83
C THR A 93 1.30 -0.19 -24.13
N PRO A 94 1.27 -0.74 -25.37
CA PRO A 94 0.45 -1.91 -25.74
C PRO A 94 0.65 -3.19 -24.92
N VAL A 95 1.49 -3.16 -23.88
CA VAL A 95 1.67 -4.25 -22.90
C VAL A 95 0.48 -4.37 -21.93
N ALA A 96 -0.43 -3.40 -21.87
CA ALA A 96 -1.55 -3.39 -20.92
C ALA A 96 -2.43 -4.66 -21.00
N GLU A 97 -2.74 -5.17 -22.20
CA GLU A 97 -3.57 -6.37 -22.36
C GLU A 97 -2.83 -7.65 -21.93
N GLU A 98 -1.52 -7.73 -22.17
CA GLU A 98 -0.66 -8.85 -21.72
C GLU A 98 -0.35 -8.78 -20.23
N ILE A 99 -0.26 -7.58 -19.64
CA ILE A 99 -0.03 -7.38 -18.21
C ILE A 99 -1.30 -7.63 -17.42
N GLU A 100 -2.46 -7.12 -17.85
CA GLU A 100 -3.75 -7.45 -17.23
C GLU A 100 -4.01 -8.96 -17.29
N ALA A 101 -3.79 -9.60 -18.45
CA ALA A 101 -3.95 -11.03 -18.60
C ALA A 101 -2.88 -11.84 -17.82
N GLY A 102 -1.64 -11.35 -17.79
CA GLY A 102 -0.49 -12.04 -17.20
C GLY A 102 -0.40 -11.90 -15.68
N THR A 103 -0.95 -10.82 -15.11
CA THR A 103 -1.07 -10.65 -13.66
C THR A 103 -2.05 -11.66 -13.07
N ASN A 104 -3.07 -12.08 -13.85
CA ASN A 104 -4.05 -13.10 -13.51
C ASN A 104 -4.51 -12.96 -12.05
N THR A 105 -5.14 -11.82 -11.79
CA THR A 105 -5.64 -11.44 -10.47
C THR A 105 -6.58 -12.53 -9.94
N ASP A 106 -7.41 -13.15 -10.79
CA ASP A 106 -8.33 -14.25 -10.45
C ASP A 106 -7.67 -15.50 -9.82
N ALA A 107 -6.36 -15.62 -9.93
CA ALA A 107 -5.60 -16.70 -9.31
C ALA A 107 -5.06 -16.34 -7.91
N TYR A 108 -5.38 -15.15 -7.39
CA TYR A 108 -5.23 -14.80 -5.98
C TYR A 108 -6.45 -15.29 -5.19
N ASP A 109 -6.24 -15.64 -3.92
CA ASP A 109 -7.31 -16.13 -3.06
C ASP A 109 -8.28 -15.01 -2.64
N ARG A 110 -7.76 -13.77 -2.54
CA ARG A 110 -8.49 -12.59 -2.08
C ARG A 110 -8.28 -11.39 -2.99
N HIS A 111 -9.34 -10.64 -3.24
CA HIS A 111 -9.33 -9.40 -4.03
C HIS A 111 -9.95 -8.26 -3.23
N LEU A 112 -9.21 -7.16 -3.08
CA LEU A 112 -9.61 -5.98 -2.34
C LEU A 112 -9.56 -4.75 -3.25
N GLY A 113 -10.70 -4.17 -3.60
CA GLY A 113 -10.76 -2.90 -4.35
C GLY A 113 -10.77 -1.72 -3.39
N ILE A 114 -9.78 -0.83 -3.47
CA ILE A 114 -9.55 0.28 -2.54
C ILE A 114 -9.30 1.56 -3.31
N GLU A 115 -9.89 2.68 -2.87
CA GLU A 115 -9.55 4.00 -3.42
C GLU A 115 -8.38 4.60 -2.63
N ASN A 116 -7.35 5.08 -3.33
CA ASN A 116 -6.21 5.77 -2.73
C ASN A 116 -5.78 6.97 -3.59
N PRO A 117 -6.27 8.19 -3.31
CA PRO A 117 -5.94 9.37 -4.07
C PRO A 117 -4.43 9.64 -4.16
N ALA A 118 -4.02 10.33 -5.21
CA ALA A 118 -2.63 10.66 -5.45
C ALA A 118 -1.96 11.36 -4.27
N ALA A 119 -0.73 10.95 -3.98
CA ALA A 119 0.09 11.41 -2.86
C ALA A 119 -0.55 11.21 -1.47
N THR A 120 -1.49 10.28 -1.31
CA THR A 120 -2.12 9.96 -0.03
C THR A 120 -1.98 8.49 0.38
N LEU A 121 -2.18 8.23 1.68
CA LEU A 121 -2.43 6.91 2.24
C LEU A 121 -3.75 7.00 3.01
N THR A 122 -4.74 6.26 2.54
CA THR A 122 -6.09 6.22 3.10
C THR A 122 -6.22 5.17 4.20
N THR A 123 -7.26 5.27 5.02
CA THR A 123 -7.60 4.23 6.01
C THR A 123 -7.75 2.87 5.32
N GLY A 124 -8.41 2.86 4.16
CA GLY A 124 -8.66 1.64 3.38
C GLY A 124 -7.38 0.95 2.93
N ILE A 125 -6.40 1.68 2.40
CA ILE A 125 -5.17 1.05 1.88
C ILE A 125 -4.28 0.53 3.01
N LEU A 126 -4.22 1.24 4.14
CA LEU A 126 -3.43 0.81 5.30
C LEU A 126 -4.02 -0.44 5.97
N ASP A 127 -5.35 -0.46 6.16
CA ASP A 127 -6.08 -1.59 6.73
C ASP A 127 -6.00 -2.83 5.83
N ALA A 128 -6.26 -2.66 4.52
CA ALA A 128 -6.18 -3.74 3.54
C ALA A 128 -4.76 -4.33 3.45
N LEU A 129 -3.73 -3.49 3.51
CA LEU A 129 -2.34 -3.94 3.50
C LEU A 129 -1.99 -4.74 4.75
N ALA A 130 -2.38 -4.26 5.94
CA ALA A 130 -2.13 -4.96 7.20
C ALA A 130 -2.81 -6.33 7.24
N ASP A 131 -4.08 -6.39 6.83
CA ASP A 131 -4.86 -7.61 6.75
C ASP A 131 -4.28 -8.60 5.72
N ALA A 132 -3.88 -8.13 4.55
CA ALA A 132 -3.22 -8.94 3.53
C ALA A 132 -1.89 -9.53 4.04
N LEU A 133 -1.06 -8.72 4.71
CA LEU A 133 0.21 -9.15 5.28
C LEU A 133 0.03 -10.21 6.38
N ALA A 134 -1.00 -10.06 7.23
CA ALA A 134 -1.33 -11.03 8.26
C ALA A 134 -1.74 -12.40 7.67
N GLY A 135 -2.38 -12.41 6.50
CA GLY A 135 -2.78 -13.61 5.76
C GLY A 135 -1.62 -14.40 5.14
N THR A 136 -0.43 -13.81 4.97
CA THR A 136 0.74 -14.45 4.33
C THR A 136 1.39 -15.57 5.13
N GLY A 137 0.81 -15.97 6.26
CA GLY A 137 1.30 -17.11 7.04
C GLY A 137 2.65 -16.86 7.69
N ALA A 138 2.96 -15.62 8.05
CA ALA A 138 4.07 -15.26 8.94
C ALA A 138 3.83 -15.73 10.39
N GLY A 139 3.44 -17.01 10.55
CA GLY A 139 3.30 -17.73 11.80
C GLY A 139 4.66 -18.24 12.25
N GLY A 140 5.46 -17.33 12.82
CA GLY A 140 6.82 -17.61 13.24
C GLY A 140 7.21 -17.10 14.62
N SER A 141 6.29 -16.78 15.54
CA SER A 141 6.50 -16.93 17.00
C SER A 141 5.31 -16.47 17.87
N ASN A 142 4.83 -17.40 18.70
CA ASN A 142 4.23 -17.25 20.03
C ASN A 142 2.98 -16.37 20.25
N GLY A 143 1.85 -17.03 20.50
CA GLY A 143 0.71 -16.46 21.22
C GLY A 143 -0.33 -17.53 21.47
N ALA A 144 -0.29 -18.15 22.65
CA ALA A 144 -1.27 -19.11 23.09
C ALA A 144 -2.63 -18.42 23.31
N ASP A 145 -3.65 -18.84 22.57
CA ASP A 145 -5.03 -18.83 23.05
C ASP A 145 -5.79 -20.02 22.45
N GLU A 146 -6.39 -20.81 23.33
CA GLU A 146 -7.00 -22.10 23.08
C GLU A 146 -8.43 -21.91 22.58
N GLY A 147 -8.70 -22.31 21.33
CA GLY A 147 -10.06 -22.34 20.78
C GLY A 147 -10.28 -23.59 19.94
N ILE A 148 -11.14 -24.49 20.42
CA ILE A 148 -11.45 -25.80 19.85
C ILE A 148 -11.90 -25.68 18.38
N GLY A 149 -11.06 -26.15 17.46
CA GLY A 149 -11.41 -26.38 16.07
C GLY A 149 -10.82 -27.71 15.60
N SER A 150 -11.65 -28.74 15.48
CA SER A 150 -11.28 -29.96 14.77
C SER A 150 -11.29 -29.68 13.27
N GLY A 151 -10.14 -29.83 12.59
CA GLY A 151 -10.07 -29.78 11.13
C GLY A 151 -8.63 -29.77 10.63
N ASP A 152 -8.28 -30.79 9.85
CA ASP A 152 -7.00 -30.97 9.15
C ASP A 152 -6.82 -29.94 8.01
N ASP A 153 -6.75 -28.65 8.33
CA ASP A 153 -6.36 -27.58 7.41
C ASP A 153 -5.17 -26.84 8.04
N ALA A 154 -3.95 -27.22 7.66
CA ALA A 154 -2.81 -26.33 7.86
C ALA A 154 -3.17 -25.03 7.15
N GLN A 155 -3.42 -23.95 7.91
CA GLN A 155 -3.80 -22.64 7.40
C GLN A 155 -2.74 -22.22 6.36
N ARG A 156 -3.02 -22.48 5.08
CA ARG A 156 -2.12 -22.14 3.98
C ARG A 156 -2.13 -20.62 3.91
N ALA A 157 -0.94 -20.02 3.78
CA ALA A 157 -0.81 -18.60 3.48
C ALA A 157 -1.71 -18.24 2.28
N GLU A 158 -2.60 -17.27 2.48
CA GLU A 158 -3.51 -16.80 1.43
C GLU A 158 -2.83 -15.70 0.62
N THR A 159 -2.97 -15.77 -0.69
CA THR A 159 -2.48 -14.73 -1.60
C THR A 159 -3.55 -13.65 -1.78
N THR A 160 -3.17 -12.39 -1.64
CA THR A 160 -4.10 -11.25 -1.74
C THR A 160 -3.67 -10.28 -2.83
N VAL A 161 -4.61 -9.83 -3.65
CA VAL A 161 -4.44 -8.69 -4.56
C VAL A 161 -5.26 -7.50 -4.07
N ILE A 162 -4.62 -6.34 -4.01
CA ILE A 162 -5.21 -5.05 -3.69
C ILE A 162 -5.22 -4.23 -4.98
N ASP A 163 -6.41 -3.98 -5.50
CA ASP A 163 -6.66 -3.17 -6.70
C ASP A 163 -6.97 -1.74 -6.25
N VAL A 164 -6.13 -0.79 -6.64
CA VAL A 164 -6.10 0.58 -6.15
C VAL A 164 -6.66 1.52 -7.21
N ASP A 165 -7.80 2.14 -6.93
CA ASP A 165 -8.26 3.29 -7.71
C ASP A 165 -7.49 4.55 -7.25
N GLY A 166 -6.38 4.85 -7.94
CA GLY A 166 -5.52 6.01 -7.64
C GLY A 166 -4.03 5.72 -7.81
N GLU A 167 -3.20 6.07 -6.82
CA GLU A 167 -1.74 5.81 -6.84
C GLU A 167 -1.36 4.71 -5.83
N GLU A 168 -0.58 3.73 -6.26
CA GLU A 168 -0.05 2.61 -5.45
C GLU A 168 1.40 2.83 -4.97
N ASP A 169 2.17 3.70 -5.65
CA ASP A 169 3.60 3.96 -5.36
C ASP A 169 3.89 4.17 -3.86
N LEU A 170 3.04 4.96 -3.21
CA LEU A 170 3.20 5.29 -1.79
C LEU A 170 3.04 4.10 -0.87
N VAL A 171 2.31 3.06 -1.28
CA VAL A 171 2.02 1.85 -0.50
C VAL A 171 3.30 1.05 -0.23
N THR A 172 4.34 1.25 -1.04
CA THR A 172 5.68 0.68 -0.82
C THR A 172 6.22 0.97 0.59
N VAL A 173 6.03 2.19 1.10
CA VAL A 173 6.55 2.61 2.41
C VAL A 173 5.85 1.90 3.57
N PRO A 174 4.51 1.95 3.71
CA PRO A 174 3.83 1.19 4.75
C PRO A 174 4.00 -0.32 4.56
N ALA A 175 4.15 -0.83 3.33
CA ALA A 175 4.43 -2.25 3.08
C ALA A 175 5.76 -2.67 3.70
N ILE A 176 6.83 -1.90 3.48
CA ILE A 176 8.13 -2.17 4.12
C ILE A 176 8.04 -2.04 5.63
N ALA A 177 7.29 -1.06 6.16
CA ALA A 177 7.18 -0.79 7.59
C ALA A 177 6.40 -1.88 8.37
N ALA A 178 5.36 -2.45 7.75
CA ALA A 178 4.42 -3.39 8.38
C ALA A 178 4.72 -4.87 8.07
N ALA A 179 5.40 -5.16 6.96
CA ALA A 179 5.69 -6.53 6.57
C ALA A 179 6.52 -7.29 7.64
N PRO A 180 6.32 -8.61 7.76
CA PRO A 180 7.03 -9.44 8.72
C PRO A 180 8.52 -9.55 8.39
N GLU A 181 9.33 -9.87 9.41
CA GLU A 181 10.77 -10.10 9.21
C GLU A 181 11.03 -11.24 8.23
N GLY A 182 11.96 -11.01 7.30
CA GLY A 182 12.27 -11.97 6.24
C GLY A 182 11.37 -11.85 5.00
N ALA A 183 10.36 -10.99 5.02
CA ALA A 183 9.63 -10.63 3.81
C ALA A 183 10.52 -9.84 2.83
N SER A 184 10.12 -9.77 1.57
CA SER A 184 10.70 -8.88 0.56
C SER A 184 9.60 -8.06 -0.09
N VAL A 185 9.78 -6.74 -0.13
CA VAL A 185 8.92 -5.83 -0.88
C VAL A 185 9.61 -5.51 -2.21
N VAL A 186 8.88 -5.63 -3.31
CA VAL A 186 9.36 -5.31 -4.66
C VAL A 186 8.46 -4.27 -5.29
N TYR A 187 9.04 -3.20 -5.82
CA TYR A 187 8.30 -2.15 -6.50
C TYR A 187 9.03 -1.69 -7.76
N GLY A 188 8.30 -1.01 -8.65
CA GLY A 188 8.85 -0.50 -9.91
C GLY A 188 9.57 0.83 -9.71
N GLN A 189 10.73 0.98 -10.34
CA GLN A 189 11.45 2.25 -10.44
C GLN A 189 11.39 2.73 -11.89
N PRO A 190 10.72 3.86 -12.19
CA PRO A 190 10.53 4.35 -13.54
C PRO A 190 11.83 4.50 -14.32
N GLY A 191 11.96 3.75 -15.42
CA GLY A 191 13.13 3.78 -16.31
C GLY A 191 14.37 3.04 -15.80
N GLU A 192 14.32 2.41 -14.63
CA GLU A 192 15.46 1.71 -14.02
C GLU A 192 15.23 0.20 -13.85
N GLY A 193 14.04 -0.23 -13.41
CA GLY A 193 13.70 -1.65 -13.23
C GLY A 193 12.92 -1.94 -11.95
N MET A 194 13.03 -3.17 -11.44
CA MET A 194 12.42 -3.61 -10.17
C MET A 194 13.37 -3.36 -9.00
N VAL A 195 12.89 -2.79 -7.91
CA VAL A 195 13.67 -2.59 -6.68
C VAL A 195 13.26 -3.63 -5.66
N ARG A 196 14.21 -4.44 -5.16
CA ARG A 196 13.98 -5.32 -4.00
C ARG A 196 14.36 -4.61 -2.72
N VAL A 197 13.48 -4.64 -1.74
CA VAL A 197 13.76 -4.23 -0.36
C VAL A 197 13.54 -5.41 0.58
N PRO A 198 14.61 -6.01 1.16
CA PRO A 198 14.46 -6.99 2.21
C PRO A 198 13.88 -6.33 3.47
N VAL A 199 12.93 -6.98 4.12
CA VAL A 199 12.24 -6.47 5.31
C VAL A 199 13.02 -6.87 6.57
N GLU A 200 13.96 -6.00 6.92
CA GLU A 200 14.87 -6.13 8.05
C GLU A 200 14.69 -4.93 8.99
N LYS A 201 15.37 -4.95 10.13
CA LYS A 201 15.28 -3.86 11.12
C LYS A 201 15.63 -2.50 10.54
N GLU A 202 16.70 -2.43 9.73
CA GLU A 202 17.18 -1.17 9.16
C GLU A 202 16.24 -0.61 8.09
N THR A 203 15.72 -1.45 7.19
CA THR A 203 14.79 -1.03 6.15
C THR A 203 13.43 -0.68 6.71
N ARG A 204 12.93 -1.42 7.72
CA ARG A 204 11.72 -1.07 8.48
C ARG A 204 11.87 0.27 9.18
N LYS A 205 13.01 0.50 9.84
CA LYS A 205 13.29 1.78 10.49
C LYS A 205 13.29 2.94 9.49
N ARG A 206 13.98 2.79 8.35
CA ARG A 206 13.99 3.81 7.28
C ARG A 206 12.60 4.10 6.73
N ALA A 207 11.76 3.07 6.56
CA ALA A 207 10.38 3.24 6.12
C ALA A 207 9.52 3.99 7.16
N ARG A 208 9.64 3.64 8.45
CA ARG A 208 8.99 4.36 9.56
C ARG A 208 9.40 5.83 9.64
N GLU A 209 10.71 6.11 9.54
CA GLU A 209 11.23 7.48 9.49
C GLU A 209 10.66 8.27 8.30
N LEU A 210 10.35 7.62 7.17
CA LEU A 210 9.70 8.28 6.05
C LEU A 210 8.20 8.53 6.32
N LEU A 211 7.49 7.58 6.92
CA LEU A 211 6.09 7.76 7.34
C LEU A 211 5.96 8.94 8.31
N GLU A 212 6.87 9.06 9.28
CA GLU A 212 6.90 10.16 10.27
C GLU A 212 7.13 11.54 9.64
N ARG A 213 7.75 11.58 8.45
CA ARG A 213 7.95 12.83 7.70
C ARG A 213 6.74 13.19 6.84
N MET A 214 5.80 12.27 6.62
CA MET A 214 4.54 12.57 5.93
C MET A 214 3.65 13.47 6.81
N GLY A 215 2.72 14.20 6.20
CA GLY A 215 1.75 15.00 6.93
C GLY A 215 0.49 14.20 7.21
N GLY A 216 -0.03 14.21 8.44
CA GLY A 216 -1.27 13.51 8.79
C GLY A 216 -1.24 12.93 10.20
N ASP A 217 -2.04 11.88 10.41
CA ASP A 217 -2.16 11.17 11.69
C ASP A 217 -1.30 9.90 11.69
N HIS A 218 -0.08 10.02 12.23
CA HIS A 218 0.87 8.91 12.31
C HIS A 218 0.45 7.83 13.32
N GLU A 219 -0.21 8.22 14.41
CA GLU A 219 -0.69 7.27 15.42
C GLU A 219 -1.75 6.36 14.81
N ARG A 220 -2.70 6.96 14.09
CA ARG A 220 -3.72 6.21 13.34
C ARG A 220 -3.10 5.33 12.26
N ALA A 221 -2.10 5.82 11.54
CA ALA A 221 -1.42 5.02 10.52
C ALA A 221 -0.75 3.77 11.12
N TYR A 222 -0.05 3.90 12.25
CA TYR A 222 0.58 2.76 12.92
C TYR A 222 -0.44 1.80 13.53
N GLU A 223 -1.54 2.32 14.08
CA GLU A 223 -2.65 1.48 14.56
C GLU A 223 -3.23 0.63 13.43
N LEU A 224 -3.53 1.24 12.28
CA LEU A 224 -4.06 0.54 11.11
C LEU A 224 -3.09 -0.50 10.55
N LEU A 225 -1.79 -0.19 10.56
CA LEU A 225 -0.75 -1.11 10.10
C LEU A 225 -0.44 -2.23 11.11
N GLY A 226 -1.04 -2.23 12.30
CA GLY A 226 -0.70 -3.17 13.37
C GLY A 226 0.76 -3.04 13.85
N ILE A 227 1.38 -1.88 13.60
CA ILE A 227 2.75 -1.61 14.05
C ILE A 227 2.65 -1.16 15.49
N GLU A 228 3.20 -1.96 16.41
CA GLU A 228 3.43 -1.48 17.77
C GLU A 228 4.34 -0.26 17.68
N ALA A 229 3.80 0.94 17.93
CA ALA A 229 4.60 2.13 18.12
C ALA A 229 5.64 1.77 19.19
N ASP A 230 6.92 1.90 18.86
CA ASP A 230 8.00 1.75 19.83
C ASP A 230 7.72 2.78 20.93
N ARG A 231 6.98 2.36 21.97
CA ARG A 231 6.91 3.07 23.23
C ARG A 231 8.30 2.89 23.81
N GLU A 232 9.22 3.75 23.40
CA GLU A 232 10.36 4.09 24.21
C GLU A 232 9.77 4.72 25.48
N GLY A 233 9.38 3.86 26.41
CA GLY A 233 8.99 4.27 27.74
C GLY A 233 10.14 5.09 28.31
N PRO A 234 9.85 6.10 29.17
CA PRO A 234 10.93 6.79 29.86
C PRO A 234 11.75 5.72 30.60
N GLY A 235 13.01 5.56 30.18
CA GLY A 235 13.92 4.58 30.78
C GLY A 235 14.01 4.75 32.30
N PRO A 236 14.38 3.68 33.02
CA PRO A 236 14.35 3.64 34.49
C PRO A 236 15.20 4.73 35.16
#